data_AF-A0A9D5NF31-F1
#
_entry.id   AF-A0A9D5NF31-F1
#
_cell.length_a   1.000
_cell.length_b   1.000
_cell.length_c   1.000
_cell.angle_alpha   90.00
_cell.angle_beta   90.00
_cell.angle_gamma   90.00
#
_symmetry.space_group_name_H-M   'P 1'
#
loop_
_entity.id
_entity.type
_entity.pdbx_description
1 polymer ?
#
loop_
_entity_poly.entity_id
_entity_poly.type
_entity_poly.pdbx_seq_one_letter_code
_entity_poly.pdbx_strand_id
1 'polypeptide(L)'
;MKLVKAYDEAIKKSYIDNNKQVESYLMDNGIYLNEEYKTLLVKSMTEVQKEALQNEYNKVYSGNRIKMCSVASSARLCYLKLNEEECAFEEIVRYKGCNPHFDAYKQNKNEYYECKCHEIVNNHPYVLKEKPYKSLLKEVFGIDINTSGKDIVLSYEMFGIKDNEDLLPIGKYFDFKQLICHIIGLNKFDNKPSLKYLFFIPNEKYIQGNIKSWKDRFERHIKYLFGQIKDNVTIKGKAFSHCISLSYEFVDVSTIDDFVIKK
;
A
#
# COMPACT_ATOMS: atom_id res chain seq x y z
N MET A 1 -0.25 4.61 -27.39
CA MET A 1 -0.70 3.42 -26.63
C MET A 1 -1.28 3.93 -25.32
N LYS A 2 -2.52 3.57 -24.95
CA LYS A 2 -3.20 4.07 -23.73
C LYS A 2 -2.59 3.39 -22.49
N LEU A 3 -2.29 4.16 -21.44
CA LEU A 3 -1.60 3.68 -20.24
C LEU A 3 -2.40 2.57 -19.54
N VAL A 4 -3.71 2.75 -19.44
CA VAL A 4 -4.65 1.78 -18.85
C VAL A 4 -4.57 0.40 -19.52
N LYS A 5 -4.42 0.34 -20.85
CA LYS A 5 -4.42 -0.93 -21.59
C LYS A 5 -3.17 -1.78 -21.29
N ALA A 6 -2.01 -1.15 -21.20
CA ALA A 6 -0.74 -1.85 -20.91
C ALA A 6 -0.66 -2.31 -19.45
N TYR A 7 -1.23 -1.53 -18.51
CA TYR A 7 -1.34 -1.92 -17.11
C TYR A 7 -2.34 -3.07 -16.90
N ASP A 8 -3.51 -3.03 -17.53
CA ASP A 8 -4.50 -4.12 -17.51
C ASP A 8 -3.89 -5.44 -18.01
N GLU A 9 -3.10 -5.41 -19.08
CA GLU A 9 -2.42 -6.60 -19.62
C GLU A 9 -1.36 -7.15 -18.67
N ALA A 10 -0.59 -6.29 -17.98
CA ALA A 10 0.42 -6.70 -17.01
C ALA A 10 -0.19 -7.31 -15.73
N ILE A 11 -1.23 -6.69 -15.18
CA ILE A 11 -1.94 -7.23 -14.02
C ILE A 11 -2.65 -8.53 -14.40
N LYS A 12 -3.32 -8.60 -15.56
CA LYS A 12 -3.93 -9.83 -16.06
C LYS A 12 -2.92 -10.98 -16.11
N LYS A 13 -1.70 -10.74 -16.61
CA LYS A 13 -0.64 -11.75 -16.65
C LYS A 13 -0.17 -12.20 -15.25
N SER A 14 -0.03 -11.25 -14.32
CA SER A 14 0.37 -11.53 -12.92
C SER A 14 -0.66 -12.36 -12.14
N TYR A 15 -1.95 -12.21 -12.44
CA TYR A 15 -3.03 -12.92 -11.75
C TYR A 15 -3.38 -14.27 -12.39
N ILE A 16 -3.08 -14.47 -13.69
CA ILE A 16 -3.42 -15.69 -14.44
C ILE A 16 -2.27 -16.69 -14.46
N ASP A 17 -1.02 -16.26 -14.63
CA ASP A 17 0.09 -17.13 -15.07
C ASP A 17 1.08 -17.53 -13.96
N ASN A 18 0.69 -17.56 -12.68
CA ASN A 18 1.66 -17.85 -11.60
C ASN A 18 2.27 -19.26 -11.67
N ASN A 19 3.35 -19.37 -12.45
CA ASN A 19 4.47 -20.27 -12.23
C ASN A 19 5.81 -19.88 -12.90
N LYS A 20 6.12 -18.60 -13.19
CA LYS A 20 7.52 -18.04 -13.17
C LYS A 20 7.67 -16.58 -13.62
N GLN A 21 8.62 -15.91 -12.94
CA GLN A 21 9.39 -14.71 -13.32
C GLN A 21 8.60 -13.44 -13.68
N VAL A 22 8.08 -12.80 -12.63
CA VAL A 22 7.43 -11.50 -12.67
C VAL A 22 8.45 -10.34 -12.81
N GLU A 23 9.65 -10.47 -12.24
CA GLU A 23 10.59 -9.34 -12.12
C GLU A 23 11.19 -8.85 -13.45
N SER A 24 11.58 -9.76 -14.36
CA SER A 24 12.21 -9.36 -15.64
C SER A 24 11.21 -8.69 -16.59
N TYR A 25 9.99 -9.21 -16.68
CA TYR A 25 8.97 -8.69 -17.59
C TYR A 25 8.45 -7.29 -17.19
N LEU A 26 8.45 -6.97 -15.88
CA LEU A 26 8.02 -5.68 -15.33
C LEU A 26 9.08 -4.55 -15.46
N MET A 27 10.36 -4.91 -15.64
CA MET A 27 11.40 -3.94 -15.96
C MET A 27 11.34 -3.54 -17.44
N ASP A 28 11.15 -4.51 -18.32
CA ASP A 28 11.16 -4.31 -19.78
C ASP A 28 9.88 -3.63 -20.31
N ASN A 29 8.74 -3.81 -19.64
CA ASN A 29 7.44 -3.26 -20.08
C ASN A 29 6.90 -2.12 -19.20
N GLY A 30 7.75 -1.48 -18.40
CA GLY A 30 7.37 -0.27 -17.69
C GLY A 30 6.90 0.83 -18.65
N ILE A 31 5.90 1.61 -18.28
CA ILE A 31 5.46 2.71 -19.13
C ILE A 31 6.45 3.87 -18.95
N TYR A 32 7.25 4.13 -19.96
CA TYR A 32 8.22 5.24 -20.00
C TYR A 32 7.62 6.45 -20.73
N LEU A 33 7.68 7.64 -20.14
CA LEU A 33 7.48 8.90 -20.86
C LEU A 33 8.71 9.20 -21.73
N ASN A 34 8.48 9.72 -22.94
CA ASN A 34 9.54 10.33 -23.73
C ASN A 34 9.91 11.72 -23.15
N GLU A 35 11.04 12.29 -23.57
CA GLU A 35 11.56 13.56 -23.02
C GLU A 35 10.59 14.75 -23.21
N GLU A 36 9.77 14.72 -24.27
CA GLU A 36 8.76 15.75 -24.55
C GLU A 36 7.63 15.71 -23.51
N TYR A 37 7.02 14.55 -23.26
CA TYR A 37 5.96 14.39 -22.27
C TYR A 37 6.48 14.52 -20.84
N LYS A 38 7.74 14.14 -20.59
CA LYS A 38 8.43 14.42 -19.32
C LYS A 38 8.53 15.92 -19.06
N THR A 39 8.95 16.69 -20.04
CA THR A 39 9.10 18.15 -19.90
C THR A 39 7.75 18.79 -19.60
N LEU A 40 6.68 18.31 -20.24
CA LEU A 40 5.32 18.81 -20.01
C LEU A 40 4.77 18.40 -18.63
N LEU A 41 4.98 17.15 -18.21
CA LEU A 41 4.60 16.68 -16.88
C LEU A 41 5.32 17.49 -15.78
N VAL A 42 6.64 17.65 -15.89
CA VAL A 42 7.44 18.47 -14.96
C VAL A 42 6.94 19.92 -14.94
N LYS A 43 6.57 20.50 -16.08
CA LYS A 43 6.00 21.86 -16.14
C LYS A 43 4.64 21.98 -15.45
N SER A 44 3.84 20.92 -15.46
CA SER A 44 2.53 20.89 -14.79
C SER A 44 2.60 20.59 -13.29
N MET A 45 3.77 20.18 -12.79
CA MET A 45 3.99 19.86 -11.38
C MET A 45 4.25 21.11 -10.54
N THR A 46 3.83 21.07 -9.29
CA THR A 46 4.24 22.03 -8.26
C THR A 46 5.73 21.83 -7.90
N GLU A 47 6.36 22.83 -7.28
CA GLU A 47 7.77 22.72 -6.87
C GLU A 47 8.03 21.53 -5.93
N VAL A 48 7.08 21.24 -5.02
CA VAL A 48 7.16 20.07 -4.13
C VAL A 48 7.12 18.75 -4.91
N GLN A 49 6.28 18.66 -5.93
CA GLN A 49 6.18 17.49 -6.80
C GLN A 49 7.42 17.31 -7.68
N LYS A 50 7.99 18.41 -8.17
CA LYS A 50 9.26 18.40 -8.92
C LYS A 50 10.42 17.93 -8.04
N GLU A 51 10.48 18.40 -6.79
CA GLU A 51 11.52 18.02 -5.83
C GLU A 51 11.43 16.54 -5.45
N ALA A 52 10.22 16.02 -5.24
CA ALA A 52 9.98 14.59 -5.02
C ALA A 52 10.42 13.74 -6.23
N LEU A 53 10.03 14.14 -7.45
CA LEU A 53 10.42 13.49 -8.70
C LEU A 53 11.96 13.51 -8.90
N GLN A 54 12.62 14.62 -8.60
CA GLN A 54 14.07 14.79 -8.75
C GLN A 54 14.86 13.95 -7.74
N ASN A 55 14.40 13.88 -6.49
CA ASN A 55 14.99 13.05 -5.44
C ASN A 55 14.84 11.55 -5.74
N GLU A 56 13.76 11.16 -6.42
CA GLU A 56 13.54 9.80 -6.92
C GLU A 56 14.43 9.49 -8.14
N TYR A 57 14.57 10.44 -9.07
CA TYR A 57 15.44 10.34 -10.25
C TYR A 57 16.89 10.02 -9.87
N ASN A 58 17.39 10.72 -8.85
CA ASN A 58 18.75 10.53 -8.33
C ASN A 58 18.94 9.17 -7.64
N LYS A 59 17.87 8.51 -7.19
CA LYS A 59 17.91 7.20 -6.51
C LYS A 59 17.74 6.02 -7.47
N VAL A 60 17.03 6.20 -8.59
CA VAL A 60 16.59 5.05 -9.42
C VAL A 60 17.51 4.79 -10.62
N TYR A 61 17.94 5.74 -11.45
CA TYR A 61 18.87 5.44 -12.58
C TYR A 61 19.42 6.69 -13.30
N SER A 62 20.65 6.57 -13.81
CA SER A 62 21.39 7.52 -14.66
C SER A 62 20.92 7.52 -16.13
N GLY A 63 19.65 7.86 -16.42
CA GLY A 63 19.15 7.86 -17.81
C GLY A 63 17.87 8.66 -18.08
N ASN A 64 17.77 9.20 -19.30
CA ASN A 64 16.75 10.13 -19.83
C ASN A 64 15.35 9.50 -20.09
N ARG A 65 14.76 8.75 -19.15
CA ARG A 65 13.37 8.23 -19.28
C ARG A 65 12.66 8.18 -17.92
N ILE A 66 11.41 8.67 -17.85
CA ILE A 66 10.57 8.61 -16.62
C ILE A 66 9.65 7.39 -16.67
N LYS A 67 9.74 6.49 -15.70
CA LYS A 67 8.88 5.30 -15.58
C LYS A 67 7.61 5.67 -14.78
N MET A 68 6.48 5.93 -15.45
CA MET A 68 5.22 6.37 -14.79
C MET A 68 4.38 5.23 -14.22
N CYS A 69 4.39 4.08 -14.88
CA CYS A 69 3.75 2.87 -14.37
C CYS A 69 4.79 1.76 -14.43
N SER A 70 5.72 1.77 -13.47
CA SER A 70 6.18 0.49 -12.98
C SER A 70 5.11 0.01 -12.03
N VAL A 71 4.82 -1.27 -12.12
CA VAL A 71 3.99 -2.00 -11.16
C VAL A 71 4.57 -1.88 -9.72
N ALA A 72 5.78 -1.32 -9.55
CA ALA A 72 6.48 -1.02 -8.30
C ALA A 72 6.41 0.47 -7.87
N SER A 73 5.33 1.20 -8.17
CA SER A 73 5.11 2.53 -7.57
C SER A 73 3.63 2.75 -7.23
N SER A 74 3.24 2.17 -6.11
CA SER A 74 1.94 2.32 -5.44
C SER A 74 1.55 3.80 -5.27
N ALA A 75 2.50 4.66 -4.91
CA ALA A 75 2.29 6.10 -4.75
C ALA A 75 1.84 6.82 -6.03
N ARG A 76 2.29 6.40 -7.22
CA ARG A 76 1.85 7.01 -8.49
C ARG A 76 0.40 6.67 -8.85
N LEU A 77 -0.09 5.51 -8.45
CA LEU A 77 -1.51 5.15 -8.59
C LEU A 77 -2.37 5.93 -7.59
N CYS A 78 -1.87 6.11 -6.36
CA CYS A 78 -2.44 7.05 -5.38
C CYS A 78 -2.50 8.47 -5.97
N TYR A 79 -1.45 8.94 -6.64
CA TYR A 79 -1.43 10.25 -7.32
C TYR A 79 -2.53 10.38 -8.37
N LEU A 80 -2.65 9.41 -9.27
CA LEU A 80 -3.65 9.45 -10.34
C LEU A 80 -5.08 9.36 -9.81
N LYS A 81 -5.32 8.55 -8.77
CA LYS A 81 -6.65 8.37 -8.18
C LYS A 81 -7.06 9.55 -7.30
N LEU A 82 -6.15 10.05 -6.48
CA LEU A 82 -6.46 11.11 -5.52
C LEU A 82 -6.45 12.49 -6.19
N ASN A 83 -5.55 12.73 -7.17
CA ASN A 83 -5.48 13.90 -8.05
C ASN A 83 -5.99 15.22 -7.43
N GLU A 84 -5.57 15.49 -6.19
CA GLU A 84 -6.01 16.61 -5.38
C GLU A 84 -4.77 17.45 -5.02
N GLU A 85 -4.83 18.76 -5.23
CA GLU A 85 -3.72 19.70 -4.94
C GLU A 85 -3.23 19.64 -3.48
N GLU A 86 -4.09 19.14 -2.58
CA GLU A 86 -3.86 19.07 -1.14
C GLU A 86 -3.22 17.74 -0.67
N CYS A 87 -2.85 16.86 -1.60
CA CYS A 87 -2.27 15.56 -1.28
C CYS A 87 -0.74 15.57 -1.43
N ALA A 88 -0.04 15.28 -0.33
CA ALA A 88 1.40 15.00 -0.32
C ALA A 88 1.64 13.52 -0.63
N PHE A 89 2.70 13.23 -1.38
CA PHE A 89 3.07 11.85 -1.75
C PHE A 89 4.33 11.41 -1.02
N GLU A 90 4.45 10.11 -0.75
CA GLU A 90 5.61 9.50 -0.07
C GLU A 90 5.85 10.07 1.35
N GLU A 91 4.84 9.97 2.21
CA GLU A 91 4.89 10.50 3.58
C GLU A 91 5.53 9.51 4.55
N ILE A 92 6.58 9.93 5.27
CA ILE A 92 7.27 9.12 6.27
C ILE A 92 6.92 9.61 7.67
N VAL A 93 6.14 8.81 8.40
CA VAL A 93 5.85 9.08 9.80
C VAL A 93 6.93 8.46 10.68
N ARG A 94 7.82 9.28 11.23
CA ARG A 94 8.86 8.79 12.17
C ARG A 94 8.31 8.68 13.60
N TYR A 95 8.46 7.51 14.22
CA TYR A 95 8.08 7.24 15.62
C TYR A 95 9.00 6.21 16.30
N LYS A 96 9.90 6.66 17.18
CA LYS A 96 10.74 5.81 18.05
C LYS A 96 11.42 4.64 17.31
N GLY A 97 11.90 4.88 16.09
CA GLY A 97 12.56 3.90 15.24
C GLY A 97 11.63 3.05 14.34
N CYS A 98 10.32 3.14 14.53
CA CYS A 98 9.34 2.71 13.53
C CYS A 98 9.08 3.89 12.59
N ASN A 99 9.31 3.68 11.30
CA ASN A 99 9.16 4.72 10.27
C ASN A 99 8.25 4.20 9.15
N PRO A 100 6.94 3.99 9.43
CA PRO A 100 6.02 3.61 8.37
C PRO A 100 6.02 4.65 7.26
N HIS A 101 5.98 4.14 6.04
CA HIS A 101 5.90 4.90 4.81
C HIS A 101 4.47 4.80 4.29
N PHE A 102 3.88 5.94 3.93
CA PHE A 102 2.57 6.03 3.32
C PHE A 102 2.71 6.55 1.91
N ASP A 103 1.98 5.96 0.97
CA ASP A 103 2.00 6.37 -0.43
C ASP A 103 1.48 7.79 -0.63
N ALA A 104 0.51 8.21 0.20
CA ALA A 104 0.04 9.59 0.19
C ALA A 104 -0.53 10.04 1.55
N TYR A 105 -0.63 11.35 1.74
CA TYR A 105 -1.16 11.99 2.93
C TYR A 105 -1.92 13.27 2.56
N LYS A 106 -3.09 13.46 3.15
CA LYS A 106 -3.92 14.66 3.01
C LYS A 106 -4.02 15.39 4.34
N GLN A 107 -3.27 16.49 4.46
CA GLN A 107 -3.01 17.16 5.74
C GLN A 107 -4.26 17.76 6.38
N ASN A 108 -5.10 18.44 5.61
CA ASN A 108 -6.31 19.08 6.12
C ASN A 108 -7.37 18.08 6.64
N LYS A 109 -7.33 16.82 6.19
CA LYS A 109 -8.22 15.75 6.65
C LYS A 109 -7.55 14.78 7.62
N ASN A 110 -6.23 14.90 7.85
CA ASN A 110 -5.44 13.95 8.64
C ASN A 110 -5.62 12.49 8.13
N GLU A 111 -5.59 12.34 6.80
CA GLU A 111 -5.85 11.08 6.08
C GLU A 111 -4.56 10.57 5.44
N TYR A 112 -4.19 9.34 5.78
CA TYR A 112 -3.04 8.61 5.26
C TYR A 112 -3.50 7.51 4.33
N TYR A 113 -2.77 7.31 3.24
CA TYR A 113 -3.13 6.40 2.17
C TYR A 113 -2.01 5.39 1.96
N GLU A 114 -2.41 4.13 1.83
CA GLU A 114 -1.54 3.04 1.40
C GLU A 114 -2.17 2.41 0.16
N CYS A 115 -1.42 2.37 -0.93
CA CYS A 115 -1.82 1.84 -2.21
C CYS A 115 -1.24 0.43 -2.40
N LYS A 116 -2.10 -0.51 -2.77
CA LYS A 116 -1.71 -1.89 -3.06
C LYS A 116 -2.18 -2.27 -4.45
N CYS A 117 -1.28 -2.83 -5.26
CA CYS A 117 -1.54 -3.23 -6.64
C CYS A 117 -1.24 -4.72 -6.84
N HIS A 118 -0.19 -5.10 -7.58
CA HIS A 118 0.24 -6.49 -7.73
C HIS A 118 0.81 -7.09 -6.42
N GLU A 119 1.29 -6.26 -5.50
CA GLU A 119 1.89 -6.73 -4.24
C GLU A 119 0.90 -7.50 -3.35
N ILE A 120 -0.40 -7.39 -3.64
CA ILE A 120 -1.44 -8.18 -2.96
C ILE A 120 -1.42 -9.66 -3.33
N VAL A 121 -0.57 -10.11 -4.25
CA VAL A 121 -0.34 -11.54 -4.48
C VAL A 121 1.01 -12.01 -3.96
N ASN A 122 1.79 -11.12 -3.35
CA ASN A 122 3.05 -11.47 -2.72
C ASN A 122 2.79 -12.07 -1.34
N ASN A 123 3.51 -13.13 -1.01
CA ASN A 123 3.51 -13.67 0.33
C ASN A 123 4.47 -12.84 1.18
N HIS A 124 3.95 -12.18 2.21
CA HIS A 124 4.75 -11.32 3.08
C HIS A 124 5.03 -12.02 4.41
N PRO A 125 6.30 -12.24 4.78
CA PRO A 125 6.61 -12.80 6.09
C PRO A 125 6.27 -11.78 7.17
N TYR A 126 5.50 -12.22 8.17
CA TYR A 126 5.08 -11.37 9.30
C TYR A 126 6.19 -11.25 10.36
N VAL A 127 7.37 -10.79 9.95
CA VAL A 127 8.57 -10.78 10.80
C VAL A 127 9.08 -9.35 10.99
N LEU A 128 9.18 -8.94 12.26
CA LEU A 128 9.76 -7.67 12.71
C LEU A 128 11.12 -7.92 13.38
N LYS A 129 12.04 -6.96 13.29
CA LYS A 129 13.25 -6.98 14.14
C LYS A 129 12.86 -6.75 15.59
N GLU A 130 13.54 -7.40 16.54
CA GLU A 130 13.25 -7.24 17.97
C GLU A 130 13.38 -5.77 18.41
N LYS A 131 14.46 -5.10 18.00
CA LYS A 131 14.61 -3.64 18.19
C LYS A 131 14.23 -2.91 16.90
N PRO A 132 13.38 -1.86 16.96
CA PRO A 132 12.75 -1.27 18.15
C PRO A 132 11.39 -1.88 18.53
N TYR A 133 10.92 -2.90 17.81
CA TYR A 133 9.50 -3.28 17.86
C TYR A 133 9.05 -3.94 19.16
N LYS A 134 9.92 -4.61 19.92
CA LYS A 134 9.57 -5.22 21.21
C LYS A 134 9.00 -4.21 22.19
N SER A 135 9.67 -3.07 22.37
CA SER A 135 9.17 -2.01 23.27
C SER A 135 7.93 -1.33 22.69
N LEU A 136 7.86 -1.18 21.37
CA LEU A 136 6.71 -0.55 20.72
C LEU A 136 5.45 -1.41 20.79
N LEU A 137 5.56 -2.73 20.64
CA LEU A 137 4.41 -3.64 20.78
C LEU A 137 3.85 -3.59 22.20
N LYS A 138 4.71 -3.55 23.22
CA LYS A 138 4.29 -3.35 24.61
C LYS A 138 3.66 -1.97 24.83
N GLU A 139 4.31 -0.91 24.37
CA GLU A 139 3.85 0.47 24.58
C GLU A 139 2.54 0.78 23.87
N VAL A 140 2.40 0.33 22.62
CA VAL A 140 1.27 0.66 21.76
C VAL A 140 0.11 -0.31 21.99
N PHE A 141 0.36 -1.61 22.05
CA PHE A 141 -0.69 -2.63 22.10
C PHE A 141 -0.80 -3.35 23.45
N GLY A 142 0.12 -3.12 24.39
CA GLY A 142 0.16 -3.88 25.64
C GLY A 142 0.67 -5.32 25.46
N ILE A 143 1.33 -5.63 24.35
CA ILE A 143 1.79 -6.98 24.02
C ILE A 143 3.22 -7.20 24.54
N ASP A 144 3.39 -8.11 25.48
CA ASP A 144 4.69 -8.53 26.00
C ASP A 144 5.30 -9.65 25.14
N ILE A 145 6.49 -9.40 24.60
CA ILE A 145 7.23 -10.36 23.77
C ILE A 145 8.28 -11.08 24.62
N ASN A 146 8.04 -12.35 24.93
CA ASN A 146 8.91 -13.16 25.78
C ASN A 146 10.04 -13.89 25.02
N THR A 147 10.18 -13.68 23.72
CA THR A 147 11.21 -14.34 22.92
C THR A 147 12.59 -13.69 23.12
N SER A 148 13.64 -14.52 23.12
CA SER A 148 15.06 -14.16 23.21
C SER A 148 15.75 -14.06 21.83
N GLY A 149 14.95 -14.00 20.76
CA GLY A 149 15.43 -13.98 19.37
C GLY A 149 15.57 -12.58 18.78
N LYS A 150 16.40 -12.45 17.75
CA LYS A 150 16.63 -11.18 17.02
C LYS A 150 15.40 -10.67 16.27
N ASP A 151 14.44 -11.57 16.00
CA ASP A 151 13.23 -11.30 15.24
C ASP A 151 11.97 -11.73 16.01
N ILE A 152 10.87 -11.04 15.73
CA ILE A 152 9.54 -11.25 16.28
C ILE A 152 8.65 -11.72 15.12
N VAL A 153 8.13 -12.93 15.22
CA VAL A 153 7.11 -13.44 14.29
C VAL A 153 5.75 -13.00 14.82
N LEU A 154 5.05 -12.17 14.05
CA LEU A 154 3.70 -11.74 14.38
C LEU A 154 2.69 -12.83 14.00
N SER A 155 1.66 -12.99 14.83
CA SER A 155 0.44 -13.70 14.49
C SER A 155 -0.78 -12.81 14.77
N TYR A 156 -1.91 -13.15 14.18
CA TYR A 156 -3.19 -12.48 14.46
C TYR A 156 -3.60 -12.64 15.92
N GLU A 157 -3.35 -13.80 16.51
CA GLU A 157 -3.68 -14.10 17.91
C GLU A 157 -3.02 -13.15 18.91
N MET A 158 -1.82 -12.66 18.61
CA MET A 158 -1.14 -11.66 19.46
C MET A 158 -1.96 -10.38 19.64
N PHE A 159 -2.85 -10.10 18.69
CA PHE A 159 -3.73 -8.93 18.67
C PHE A 159 -5.18 -9.29 19.05
N GLY A 160 -5.42 -10.49 19.59
CA GLY A 160 -6.75 -10.99 19.92
C GLY A 160 -7.62 -11.32 18.71
N ILE A 161 -7.01 -11.38 17.52
CA ILE A 161 -7.70 -11.71 16.27
C ILE A 161 -7.65 -13.22 16.11
N LYS A 162 -8.82 -13.87 16.07
CA LYS A 162 -8.91 -15.31 15.87
C LYS A 162 -8.58 -15.63 14.41
N ASP A 163 -7.93 -16.77 14.20
CA ASP A 163 -7.77 -17.29 12.87
C ASP A 163 -9.12 -17.72 12.30
N ASN A 164 -9.29 -17.49 10.99
CA ASN A 164 -10.40 -17.99 10.22
C ASN A 164 -9.83 -18.94 9.18
N GLU A 165 -9.99 -20.25 9.38
CA GLU A 165 -9.37 -21.29 8.55
C GLU A 165 -9.69 -21.14 7.05
N ASP A 166 -10.90 -20.69 6.71
CA ASP A 166 -11.31 -20.45 5.32
C ASP A 166 -10.56 -19.27 4.67
N LEU A 167 -10.01 -18.38 5.48
CA LEU A 167 -9.32 -17.16 5.06
C LEU A 167 -7.81 -17.22 5.30
N LEU A 168 -7.29 -18.18 6.07
CA LEU A 168 -5.85 -18.37 6.32
C LEU A 168 -5.03 -18.47 5.01
N PRO A 169 -5.44 -19.25 3.98
CA PRO A 169 -4.63 -19.38 2.76
C PRO A 169 -4.52 -18.08 1.97
N ILE A 170 -5.54 -17.22 2.03
CA ILE A 170 -5.54 -15.90 1.38
C ILE A 170 -4.95 -14.82 2.31
N GLY A 171 -4.87 -15.11 3.61
CA GLY A 171 -4.48 -14.16 4.64
C GLY A 171 -3.05 -13.64 4.45
N LYS A 172 -2.14 -14.56 4.12
CA LYS A 172 -0.71 -14.34 3.87
C LYS A 172 -0.38 -13.30 2.78
N TYR A 173 -1.36 -12.93 1.97
CA TYR A 173 -1.21 -12.00 0.87
C TYR A 173 -1.41 -10.54 1.28
N PHE A 174 -2.07 -10.29 2.41
CA PHE A 174 -2.11 -8.96 2.99
C PHE A 174 -0.86 -8.75 3.85
N ASP A 175 -0.16 -7.63 3.65
CA ASP A 175 1.01 -7.25 4.45
C ASP A 175 0.58 -6.76 5.84
N PHE A 176 0.26 -7.72 6.71
CA PHE A 176 -0.14 -7.46 8.09
C PHE A 176 0.96 -6.75 8.88
N LYS A 177 2.23 -7.09 8.62
CA LYS A 177 3.38 -6.45 9.25
C LYS A 177 3.38 -4.95 8.96
N GLN A 178 3.16 -4.56 7.71
CA GLN A 178 3.09 -3.14 7.34
C GLN A 178 1.92 -2.45 8.05
N LEU A 179 0.74 -3.08 8.13
CA LEU A 179 -0.39 -2.54 8.88
C LEU A 179 -0.03 -2.27 10.35
N ILE A 180 0.64 -3.22 11.02
CA ILE A 180 1.10 -3.01 12.40
C ILE A 180 2.08 -1.83 12.50
N CYS A 181 3.03 -1.71 11.58
CA CYS A 181 3.94 -0.56 11.52
C CYS A 181 3.18 0.77 11.33
N HIS A 182 2.17 0.80 10.45
CA HIS A 182 1.33 1.97 10.22
C HIS A 182 0.60 2.39 11.49
N ILE A 183 -0.03 1.43 12.17
CA ILE A 183 -0.73 1.68 13.44
C ILE A 183 0.23 2.24 14.50
N ILE A 184 1.42 1.67 14.63
CA ILE A 184 2.45 2.15 15.58
C ILE A 184 2.82 3.60 15.28
N GLY A 185 3.11 3.95 14.03
CA GLY A 185 3.50 5.31 13.66
C GLY A 185 2.36 6.32 13.83
N LEU A 186 1.14 5.96 13.43
CA LEU A 186 -0.03 6.85 13.52
C LEU A 186 -0.51 7.06 14.95
N ASN A 187 -0.26 6.13 15.87
CA ASN A 187 -0.57 6.29 17.29
C ASN A 187 0.24 7.41 17.99
N LYS A 188 1.20 8.04 17.31
CA LYS A 188 1.90 9.22 17.85
C LYS A 188 1.03 10.48 17.84
N PHE A 189 -0.04 10.50 17.05
CA PHE A 189 -0.90 11.67 16.88
C PHE A 189 -2.08 11.64 17.84
N ASP A 190 -2.38 12.78 18.46
CA ASP A 190 -3.52 12.93 19.37
C ASP A 190 -4.85 13.11 18.63
N ASN A 191 -4.79 13.69 17.43
CA ASN A 191 -5.94 13.83 16.53
C ASN A 191 -6.10 12.52 15.77
N LYS A 192 -7.16 11.74 16.07
CA LYS A 192 -7.50 10.44 15.46
C LYS A 192 -7.25 10.43 13.93
N PRO A 193 -6.13 9.89 13.44
CA PRO A 193 -5.85 9.88 12.01
C PRO A 193 -6.70 8.82 11.30
N SER A 194 -6.89 9.01 10.00
CA SER A 194 -7.53 8.03 9.13
C SER A 194 -6.48 7.33 8.29
N LEU A 195 -6.54 6.01 8.21
CA LEU A 195 -5.73 5.16 7.35
C LEU A 195 -6.65 4.49 6.32
N LYS A 196 -6.41 4.76 5.04
CA LYS A 196 -7.17 4.19 3.93
C LYS A 196 -6.28 3.35 3.03
N TYR A 197 -6.64 2.08 2.87
CA TYR A 197 -6.00 1.19 1.91
C TYR A 197 -6.72 1.26 0.55
N LEU A 198 -5.99 1.54 -0.53
CA LEU A 198 -6.51 1.54 -1.89
C LEU A 198 -5.99 0.30 -2.63
N PHE A 199 -6.87 -0.64 -2.95
CA PHE A 199 -6.54 -1.89 -3.63
C PHE A 199 -6.87 -1.77 -5.12
N PHE A 200 -5.85 -1.59 -5.95
CA PHE A 200 -6.00 -1.43 -7.40
C PHE A 200 -6.16 -2.79 -8.06
N ILE A 201 -7.28 -2.97 -8.74
CA ILE A 201 -7.66 -4.21 -9.42
C ILE A 201 -7.82 -3.97 -10.93
N PRO A 202 -7.67 -5.02 -11.78
CA PRO A 202 -7.98 -4.92 -13.20
C PRO A 202 -9.40 -4.43 -13.45
N ASN A 203 -9.67 -4.04 -14.71
CA ASN A 203 -11.04 -3.83 -15.18
C ASN A 203 -11.97 -4.99 -14.77
N GLU A 204 -13.10 -4.66 -14.13
CA GLU A 204 -14.05 -5.65 -13.62
C GLU A 204 -14.54 -6.63 -14.68
N LYS A 205 -14.66 -6.19 -15.94
CA LYS A 205 -15.07 -7.06 -17.06
C LYS A 205 -14.08 -8.21 -17.31
N TYR A 206 -12.82 -8.05 -16.90
CA TYR A 206 -11.77 -9.06 -17.00
C TYR A 206 -11.64 -9.90 -15.72
N ILE A 207 -12.33 -9.54 -14.63
CA ILE A 207 -12.36 -10.29 -13.38
C ILE A 207 -13.37 -11.44 -13.52
N GLN A 208 -12.89 -12.57 -14.04
CA GLN A 208 -13.70 -13.78 -14.27
C GLN A 208 -13.00 -15.02 -13.71
N GLY A 209 -13.77 -16.10 -13.52
CA GLY A 209 -13.25 -17.40 -13.09
C GLY A 209 -12.39 -17.33 -11.82
N ASN A 210 -11.15 -17.82 -11.92
CA ASN A 210 -10.21 -17.89 -10.80
C ASN A 210 -9.84 -16.52 -10.22
N ILE A 211 -9.73 -15.47 -11.05
CA ILE A 211 -9.40 -14.11 -10.59
C ILE A 211 -10.55 -13.56 -9.73
N LYS A 212 -11.79 -13.79 -10.15
CA LYS A 212 -12.98 -13.38 -9.39
C LYS A 212 -13.04 -14.09 -8.04
N SER A 213 -12.87 -15.41 -8.04
CA SER A 213 -12.82 -16.21 -6.81
C SER A 213 -11.72 -15.73 -5.86
N TRP A 214 -10.53 -15.41 -6.39
CA TRP A 214 -9.42 -14.86 -5.62
C TRP A 214 -9.77 -13.49 -5.02
N LYS A 215 -10.28 -12.54 -5.83
CA LYS A 215 -10.70 -11.21 -5.35
C LYS A 215 -11.74 -11.32 -4.26
N ASP A 216 -12.78 -12.13 -4.47
CA ASP A 216 -13.88 -12.28 -3.51
C ASP A 216 -13.37 -12.85 -2.17
N ARG A 217 -12.44 -13.81 -2.20
CA ARG A 217 -11.78 -14.33 -0.99
C ARG A 217 -10.92 -13.27 -0.32
N PHE A 218 -10.13 -12.52 -1.09
CA PHE A 218 -9.27 -11.46 -0.56
C PHE A 218 -10.10 -10.34 0.08
N GLU A 219 -11.17 -9.89 -0.57
CA GLU A 219 -12.10 -8.90 -0.04
C GLU A 219 -12.79 -9.37 1.24
N ARG A 220 -13.22 -10.64 1.31
CA ARG A 220 -13.72 -11.23 2.57
C ARG A 220 -12.66 -11.22 3.66
N HIS A 221 -11.41 -11.54 3.34
CA HIS A 221 -10.30 -11.49 4.28
C HIS A 221 -10.02 -10.09 4.81
N ILE A 222 -9.94 -9.08 3.93
CA ILE A 222 -9.73 -7.68 4.34
C ILE A 222 -10.90 -7.20 5.22
N LYS A 223 -12.14 -7.48 4.82
CA LYS A 223 -13.33 -7.13 5.61
C LYS A 223 -13.29 -7.76 7.00
N TYR A 224 -12.96 -9.05 7.07
CA TYR A 224 -12.82 -9.78 8.32
C TYR A 224 -11.73 -9.17 9.19
N LEU A 225 -10.50 -9.07 8.68
CA LEU A 225 -9.35 -8.57 9.41
C LEU A 225 -9.58 -7.15 9.93
N PHE A 226 -10.09 -6.25 9.10
CA PHE A 226 -10.32 -4.86 9.50
C PHE A 226 -11.45 -4.74 10.52
N GLY A 227 -12.47 -5.60 10.46
CA GLY A 227 -13.48 -5.72 11.50
C GLY A 227 -12.87 -6.19 12.83
N GLN A 228 -12.09 -7.28 12.79
CA GLN A 228 -11.43 -7.81 13.99
C GLN A 228 -10.45 -6.81 14.63
N ILE A 229 -9.75 -6.00 13.82
CA ILE A 229 -8.89 -4.93 14.35
C ILE A 229 -9.72 -3.88 15.09
N LYS A 230 -10.84 -3.44 14.51
CA LYS A 230 -11.71 -2.44 15.13
C LYS A 230 -12.31 -2.93 16.45
N ASP A 231 -12.68 -4.20 16.50
CA ASP A 231 -13.44 -4.77 17.62
C ASP A 231 -12.53 -5.27 18.75
N ASN A 232 -11.37 -5.84 18.42
CA ASN A 232 -10.54 -6.54 19.40
C ASN A 232 -9.24 -5.81 19.77
N VAL A 233 -8.69 -4.97 18.87
CA VAL A 233 -7.39 -4.34 19.13
C VAL A 233 -7.53 -3.13 20.02
N THR A 234 -6.67 -3.04 21.03
CA THR A 234 -6.53 -1.85 21.87
C THR A 234 -5.22 -1.14 21.60
N ILE A 235 -5.25 0.19 21.60
CA ILE A 235 -4.09 1.06 21.49
C ILE A 235 -3.97 1.87 22.78
N LYS A 236 -2.87 1.71 23.54
CA LYS A 236 -2.63 2.35 24.84
C LYS A 236 -3.85 2.22 25.79
N GLY A 237 -4.45 1.03 25.81
CA GLY A 237 -5.62 0.73 26.66
C GLY A 237 -6.97 1.28 26.17
N LYS A 238 -7.03 1.93 25.00
CA LYS A 238 -8.27 2.40 24.38
C LYS A 238 -8.64 1.52 23.19
N ALA A 239 -9.94 1.37 22.89
CA ALA A 239 -10.35 0.64 21.69
C ALA A 239 -9.76 1.30 20.43
N PHE A 240 -9.31 0.49 19.46
CA PHE A 240 -8.70 0.95 18.21
C PHE A 240 -9.50 2.07 17.53
N SER A 241 -10.83 1.92 17.50
CA SER A 241 -11.76 2.85 16.86
C SER A 241 -11.75 4.26 17.46
N HIS A 242 -11.26 4.46 18.68
CA HIS A 242 -11.05 5.79 19.28
C HIS A 242 -9.73 6.44 18.85
N CYS A 243 -8.77 5.64 18.41
CA CYS A 243 -7.42 6.08 18.11
C CYS A 243 -7.19 6.29 16.62
N ILE A 244 -7.68 5.39 15.76
CA ILE A 244 -7.46 5.43 14.32
C ILE A 244 -8.76 5.08 13.59
N SER A 245 -9.06 5.78 12.49
CA SER A 245 -10.07 5.34 11.53
C SER A 245 -9.40 4.44 10.49
N LEU A 246 -9.95 3.26 10.23
CA LEU A 246 -9.41 2.31 9.25
C LEU A 246 -10.47 1.99 8.19
N SER A 247 -10.10 2.15 6.92
CA SER A 247 -10.97 1.89 5.78
C SER A 247 -10.20 1.34 4.58
N TYR A 248 -10.92 0.81 3.60
CA TYR A 248 -10.35 0.37 2.34
C TYR A 248 -11.29 0.64 1.17
N GLU A 249 -10.74 0.68 -0.04
CA GLU A 249 -11.49 0.78 -1.31
C GLU A 249 -10.81 -0.12 -2.35
N PHE A 250 -11.60 -0.87 -3.13
CA PHE A 250 -11.12 -1.51 -4.35
C PHE A 250 -11.30 -0.54 -5.52
N VAL A 251 -10.22 -0.26 -6.24
CA VAL A 251 -10.19 0.71 -7.33
C VAL A 251 -9.99 -0.04 -8.64
N ASP A 252 -11.02 -0.08 -9.47
CA ASP A 252 -10.89 -0.54 -10.86
C ASP A 252 -10.01 0.46 -11.61
N VAL A 253 -8.85 0.01 -12.05
CA VAL A 253 -7.85 0.86 -12.72
C VAL A 253 -8.35 1.45 -14.04
N SER A 254 -9.34 0.84 -14.67
CA SER A 254 -9.95 1.37 -15.89
C SER A 254 -10.93 2.52 -15.66
N THR A 255 -11.31 2.77 -14.40
CA THR A 255 -12.10 3.93 -13.99
C THR A 255 -11.25 5.17 -13.73
N ILE A 256 -9.92 5.02 -13.74
CA ILE A 256 -8.99 6.13 -13.58
C ILE A 256 -8.79 6.74 -14.95
N ASP A 257 -9.09 8.03 -15.06
CA ASP A 257 -8.84 8.77 -16.29
C ASP A 257 -7.37 8.64 -16.69
N ASP A 258 -7.13 8.29 -17.96
CA ASP A 258 -5.81 8.46 -18.54
C ASP A 258 -5.41 9.94 -18.32
N PHE A 259 -4.16 10.19 -17.94
CA PHE A 259 -3.66 11.56 -17.87
C PHE A 259 -3.58 12.11 -19.32
N VAL A 260 -4.65 12.73 -19.79
CA VAL A 260 -4.73 13.31 -21.14
C VAL A 260 -4.21 14.74 -21.08
N ILE A 261 -2.91 14.90 -21.36
CA ILE A 261 -2.33 16.22 -21.60
C ILE A 261 -2.88 16.71 -22.94
N LYS A 262 -3.86 17.62 -22.90
CA LYS A 262 -4.35 18.31 -24.11
C LYS A 262 -3.19 19.14 -24.68
N LYS A 263 -2.89 18.92 -25.97
CA LYS A 263 -1.91 19.70 -26.74
C LYS A 263 -2.29 21.18 -26.78
#